data_AF-A0AA36JSI2-F1
#
_entry.id   AF-A0AA36JSI2-F1
#
_cell.length_a   1.000
_cell.length_b   1.000
_cell.length_c   1.000
_cell.angle_alpha   90.00
_cell.angle_beta   90.00
_cell.angle_gamma   90.00
#
_symmetry.space_group_name_H-M   'P 1'
#
loop_
_entity.id
_entity.type
_entity.pdbx_description
1 polymer ?
#
loop_
_entity_poly.entity_id
_entity_poly.type
_entity_poly.pdbx_seq_one_letter_code
_entity_poly.pdbx_strand_id
1 'polypeptide(L)'
;MDIKTQEKFPPLRSGRPVGGATEARCQLGGVLVRSGSVPCRAQAEQLLARLRRTALETLPLEQRLAAAAEALCVERAEVSFVVTLDARRWLGRKIESPTLRSLEETLHWRRRADEAEAAGWPGVRELWNDWQCLCRPKQLQHRRRSASELQRLQHAGDLENQRREARRPSLQSAQQQAEQLLSRAMARPRSRKRQVILRAVKRRTH
;
A
#
# COMPACT_ATOMS: atom_id res chain seq x y z
N MET A 1 -30.79 1.64 19.96
CA MET A 1 -29.97 1.12 18.85
C MET A 1 -29.78 2.28 17.89
N ASP A 2 -28.73 3.05 18.11
CA ASP A 2 -28.52 4.34 17.46
C ASP A 2 -27.37 4.24 16.47
N ILE A 3 -27.69 4.25 15.19
CA ILE A 3 -26.70 4.32 14.10
C ILE A 3 -26.49 5.80 13.80
N LYS A 4 -25.40 6.37 14.34
CA LYS A 4 -24.90 7.68 13.94
C LYS A 4 -24.16 7.54 12.61
N THR A 5 -24.82 7.94 11.52
CA THR A 5 -24.16 8.19 10.24
C THR A 5 -23.58 9.61 10.25
N GLN A 6 -22.27 9.74 10.30
CA GLN A 6 -21.57 10.99 9.97
C GLN A 6 -20.60 10.73 8.83
N GLU A 7 -21.03 11.02 7.60
CA GLU A 7 -20.13 11.42 6.52
C GLU A 7 -20.58 12.79 6.04
N LYS A 8 -19.90 13.82 6.56
CA LYS A 8 -20.04 15.21 6.13
C LYS A 8 -19.10 15.42 4.95
N PHE A 9 -19.58 15.18 3.73
CA PHE A 9 -18.92 15.73 2.53
C PHE A 9 -19.25 17.22 2.43
N PRO A 10 -18.26 18.12 2.25
CA PRO A 10 -18.55 19.52 2.04
C PRO A 10 -19.25 19.74 0.67
N PRO A 11 -20.24 20.64 0.59
CA PRO A 11 -20.93 20.94 -0.67
C PRO A 11 -19.99 21.67 -1.64
N LEU A 12 -20.04 21.24 -2.91
CA LEU A 12 -19.30 21.86 -4.02
C LEU A 12 -19.84 23.28 -4.26
N ARG A 13 -19.05 24.31 -3.89
CA ARG A 13 -19.29 25.68 -4.34
C ARG A 13 -19.14 25.75 -5.86
N SER A 14 -20.19 26.21 -6.54
CA SER A 14 -20.20 26.57 -7.95
C SER A 14 -19.33 27.81 -8.19
N GLY A 15 -18.02 27.59 -8.31
CA GLY A 15 -17.06 28.58 -8.81
C GLY A 15 -16.82 28.39 -10.31
N ARG A 16 -16.66 29.50 -11.03
CA ARG A 16 -16.36 29.62 -12.47
C ARG A 16 -15.28 28.62 -12.95
N PRO A 17 -15.30 28.19 -14.23
CA PRO A 17 -14.29 27.29 -14.78
C PRO A 17 -12.96 28.05 -14.88
N VAL A 18 -12.08 27.84 -13.91
CA VAL A 18 -10.65 28.10 -14.10
C VAL A 18 -10.22 27.10 -15.17
N GLY A 19 -9.75 27.59 -16.31
CA GLY A 19 -9.28 26.79 -17.45
C GLY A 19 -8.02 25.97 -17.11
N GLY A 20 -8.17 25.01 -16.21
CA GLY A 20 -7.18 23.98 -15.93
C GLY A 20 -7.51 22.75 -16.75
N ALA A 21 -6.51 22.23 -17.46
CA ALA A 21 -6.48 20.86 -17.93
C ALA A 21 -7.09 19.94 -16.86
N THR A 22 -8.23 19.31 -17.18
CA THR A 22 -8.88 18.38 -16.25
C THR A 22 -8.40 16.99 -16.61
N GLU A 23 -7.96 16.19 -15.63
CA GLU A 23 -7.46 14.83 -15.85
C GLU A 23 -8.29 13.84 -15.03
N ALA A 24 -8.61 12.68 -15.62
CA ALA A 24 -9.20 11.56 -14.91
C ALA A 24 -8.09 10.65 -14.37
N ARG A 25 -8.18 10.28 -13.09
CA ARG A 25 -7.18 9.43 -12.44
C ARG A 25 -7.81 8.40 -11.52
N CYS A 26 -7.26 7.19 -11.53
CA CYS A 26 -7.72 6.09 -10.68
C CYS A 26 -6.54 5.23 -10.19
N GLN A 27 -6.58 4.81 -8.92
CA GLN A 27 -5.58 3.91 -8.35
C GLN A 27 -6.08 2.46 -8.41
N LEU A 28 -5.32 1.57 -9.03
CA LEU A 28 -5.58 0.15 -9.19
C LEU A 28 -4.37 -0.65 -8.71
N GLY A 29 -4.48 -1.37 -7.60
CA GLY A 29 -3.46 -2.33 -7.14
C GLY A 29 -2.03 -1.76 -7.08
N GLY A 30 -1.85 -0.55 -6.54
CA GLY A 30 -0.51 0.08 -6.49
C GLY A 30 -0.05 0.74 -7.79
N VAL A 31 -0.92 0.87 -8.79
CA VAL A 31 -0.69 1.63 -10.03
C VAL A 31 -1.71 2.76 -10.13
N LEU A 32 -1.26 3.97 -10.43
CA LEU A 32 -2.10 5.11 -10.73
C LEU A 32 -2.22 5.26 -12.23
N VAL A 33 -3.42 5.04 -12.75
CA VAL A 33 -3.77 5.24 -14.16
C VAL A 33 -4.29 6.66 -14.34
N ARG A 34 -3.76 7.38 -15.34
CA ARG A 34 -4.12 8.77 -15.63
C ARG A 34 -4.49 8.91 -17.11
N SER A 35 -5.55 9.66 -17.38
CA SER A 35 -5.79 10.21 -18.71
C SER A 35 -4.90 11.44 -18.94
N GLY A 36 -4.66 11.76 -20.21
CA GLY A 36 -4.20 13.07 -20.61
C GLY A 36 -5.23 14.15 -20.28
N SER A 37 -4.83 15.40 -20.48
CA SER A 37 -5.70 16.56 -20.31
C SER A 37 -6.92 16.46 -21.22
N VAL A 38 -8.12 16.56 -20.66
CA VAL A 38 -9.36 16.68 -21.41
C VAL A 38 -9.88 18.12 -21.44
N PRO A 39 -10.57 18.53 -22.52
CA PRO A 39 -11.01 19.91 -22.73
C PRO A 39 -12.08 20.39 -21.75
N CYS A 40 -12.84 19.49 -21.13
CA CYS A 40 -13.89 19.88 -20.19
C CYS A 40 -14.05 18.89 -19.02
N ARG A 41 -14.58 19.43 -17.92
CA ARG A 41 -14.81 18.68 -16.67
C ARG A 41 -15.81 17.54 -16.84
N ALA A 42 -16.86 17.73 -17.62
CA ALA A 42 -17.88 16.69 -17.84
C ALA A 42 -17.26 15.43 -18.47
N GLN A 43 -16.34 15.62 -19.42
CA GLN A 43 -15.59 14.52 -20.04
C GLN A 43 -14.67 13.81 -19.02
N ALA A 44 -13.97 14.57 -18.18
CA ALA A 44 -13.15 13.99 -17.12
C ALA A 44 -13.99 13.16 -16.13
N GLU A 45 -15.18 13.62 -15.78
CA GLU A 45 -16.11 12.90 -14.91
C GLU A 45 -16.63 11.61 -15.55
N GLN A 46 -16.93 11.63 -16.87
CA GLN A 46 -17.30 10.43 -17.62
C GLN A 46 -16.17 9.40 -17.66
N LEU A 47 -14.94 9.82 -17.98
CA LEU A 47 -13.77 8.95 -17.97
C LEU A 47 -13.51 8.38 -16.57
N LEU A 48 -13.63 9.19 -15.53
CA LEU A 48 -13.48 8.73 -14.14
C LEU A 48 -14.55 7.71 -13.76
N ALA A 49 -15.80 7.89 -14.21
CA ALA A 49 -16.88 6.94 -13.98
C ALA A 49 -16.64 5.59 -14.69
N ARG A 50 -16.00 5.60 -15.87
CA ARG A 50 -15.57 4.37 -16.55
C ARG A 50 -14.44 3.68 -15.79
N LEU A 51 -13.40 4.43 -15.41
CA LEU A 51 -12.29 3.92 -14.60
C LEU A 51 -12.74 3.32 -13.26
N ARG A 52 -13.74 3.92 -12.61
CA ARG A 52 -14.28 3.39 -11.36
C ARG A 52 -15.01 2.07 -11.56
N ARG A 53 -15.65 1.86 -12.71
CA ARG A 53 -16.30 0.58 -13.02
C ARG A 53 -15.27 -0.54 -13.16
N THR A 54 -14.20 -0.30 -13.91
CA THR A 54 -13.10 -1.29 -14.04
C THR A 54 -12.37 -1.52 -12.71
N ALA A 55 -12.35 -0.51 -11.82
CA ALA A 55 -11.81 -0.66 -10.48
C ALA A 55 -12.60 -1.63 -9.59
N LEU A 56 -13.90 -1.78 -9.81
CA LEU A 56 -14.78 -2.64 -9.01
C LEU A 56 -14.77 -4.10 -9.48
N GLU A 57 -14.25 -4.36 -10.68
CA GLU A 57 -14.17 -5.71 -11.23
C GLU A 57 -13.18 -6.58 -10.43
N THR A 58 -13.59 -7.81 -10.13
CA THR A 58 -12.77 -8.82 -9.43
C THR A 58 -11.87 -9.58 -10.41
N LEU A 59 -11.22 -8.85 -11.31
CA LEU A 59 -10.29 -9.41 -12.29
C LEU A 59 -8.83 -9.32 -11.78
N PRO A 60 -7.91 -10.13 -12.31
CA PRO A 60 -6.48 -9.94 -12.10
C PRO A 60 -6.04 -8.52 -12.45
N LEU A 61 -5.01 -8.00 -11.74
CA LEU A 61 -4.55 -6.63 -11.90
C LEU A 61 -4.23 -6.26 -13.35
N GLU A 62 -3.58 -7.16 -14.08
CA GLU A 62 -3.25 -6.98 -15.50
C GLU A 62 -4.48 -6.73 -16.36
N GLN A 63 -5.52 -7.55 -16.22
CA GLN A 63 -6.77 -7.38 -16.95
C GLN A 63 -7.49 -6.09 -16.55
N ARG A 64 -7.45 -5.72 -15.27
CA ARG A 64 -8.03 -4.45 -14.79
C ARG A 64 -7.30 -3.24 -15.36
N LEU A 65 -5.98 -3.29 -15.46
CA LEU A 65 -5.16 -2.22 -16.04
C LEU A 65 -5.38 -2.11 -17.55
N ALA A 66 -5.48 -3.24 -18.26
CA ALA A 66 -5.84 -3.28 -19.67
C ALA A 66 -7.23 -2.66 -19.91
N ALA A 67 -8.25 -3.11 -19.18
CA ALA A 67 -9.60 -2.57 -19.26
C ALA A 67 -9.66 -1.08 -18.91
N ALA A 68 -8.90 -0.63 -17.90
CA ALA A 68 -8.79 0.78 -17.55
C ALA A 68 -8.11 1.61 -18.65
N ALA A 69 -7.07 1.09 -19.29
CA ALA A 69 -6.41 1.76 -20.42
C ALA A 69 -7.35 1.86 -21.62
N GLU A 70 -8.03 0.77 -21.98
CA GLU A 70 -9.04 0.74 -23.05
C GLU A 70 -10.16 1.74 -22.79
N ALA A 71 -10.67 1.82 -21.55
CA ALA A 71 -11.71 2.76 -21.15
C ALA A 71 -11.32 4.23 -21.36
N LEU A 72 -10.01 4.54 -21.35
CA LEU A 72 -9.47 5.87 -21.60
C LEU A 72 -9.13 6.13 -23.08
N CYS A 73 -8.78 5.09 -23.84
CA CYS A 73 -8.44 5.20 -25.26
C CYS A 73 -9.61 5.61 -26.17
N VAL A 74 -10.86 5.38 -25.74
CA VAL A 74 -12.09 5.66 -26.53
C VAL A 74 -12.18 7.11 -27.02
N GLU A 75 -11.49 8.05 -26.36
CA GLU A 75 -11.60 9.50 -26.65
C GLU A 75 -10.28 10.14 -27.11
N ARG A 76 -9.32 9.33 -27.61
CA ARG A 76 -7.96 9.77 -27.99
C ARG A 76 -7.19 10.46 -26.86
N ALA A 77 -7.61 10.26 -25.61
CA ALA A 77 -6.85 10.72 -24.47
C ALA A 77 -5.58 9.86 -24.35
N GLU A 78 -4.42 10.50 -24.20
CA GLU A 78 -3.20 9.78 -23.86
C GLU A 78 -3.41 9.03 -22.53
N VAL A 79 -2.92 7.80 -22.43
CA VAL A 79 -2.95 7.04 -21.17
C VAL A 79 -1.55 7.01 -20.60
N SER A 80 -1.44 7.25 -19.31
CA SER A 80 -0.18 7.12 -18.59
C SER A 80 -0.37 6.42 -17.26
N PHE A 81 0.71 5.80 -16.79
CA PHE A 81 0.74 4.98 -15.61
C PHE A 81 1.84 5.46 -14.67
N VAL A 82 1.58 5.39 -13.38
CA VAL A 82 2.58 5.65 -12.34
C VAL A 82 2.49 4.54 -11.30
N VAL A 83 3.54 3.75 -11.17
CA VAL A 83 3.64 2.71 -10.13
C VAL A 83 3.94 3.37 -8.80
N THR A 84 3.24 2.93 -7.76
CA THR A 84 3.36 3.45 -6.41
C THR A 84 4.03 2.40 -5.51
N LEU A 85 5.15 2.77 -4.90
CA LEU A 85 5.88 1.96 -3.92
C LEU A 85 5.52 2.39 -2.51
N ASP A 86 5.06 1.45 -1.66
CA ASP A 86 4.65 1.76 -0.29
C ASP A 86 5.84 1.80 0.68
N ALA A 87 6.50 2.96 0.74
CA ALA A 87 7.58 3.20 1.69
C ALA A 87 7.13 3.81 3.03
N ARG A 88 5.83 3.81 3.35
CA ARG A 88 5.30 4.49 4.56
C ARG A 88 5.92 3.99 5.85
N ARG A 89 6.26 2.70 5.88
CA ARG A 89 6.89 2.03 7.03
C ARG A 89 8.26 2.63 7.41
N TRP A 90 9.00 3.19 6.44
CA TRP A 90 10.37 3.68 6.64
C TRP A 90 10.49 5.19 6.45
N LEU A 91 9.75 5.76 5.49
CA LEU A 91 9.83 7.17 5.11
C LEU A 91 8.57 7.97 5.45
N GLY A 92 7.53 7.33 6.00
CA GLY A 92 6.25 7.96 6.30
C GLY A 92 5.41 8.33 5.07
N ARG A 93 5.81 7.91 3.86
CA ARG A 93 5.12 8.23 2.60
C ARG A 93 5.27 7.16 1.53
N LYS A 94 4.40 7.24 0.51
CA LYS A 94 4.53 6.49 -0.74
C LYS A 94 5.50 7.18 -1.69
N ILE A 95 6.14 6.40 -2.56
CA ILE A 95 7.03 6.86 -3.62
C ILE A 95 6.37 6.53 -4.96
N GLU A 96 6.50 7.42 -5.93
CA GLU A 96 5.97 7.25 -7.29
C GLU A 96 7.11 7.00 -8.27
N SER A 97 6.85 6.12 -9.24
CA SER A 97 7.73 5.88 -10.39
C SER A 97 7.74 7.07 -11.35
N PRO A 98 8.64 7.11 -12.34
CA PRO A 98 8.44 7.91 -13.54
C PRO A 98 7.11 7.56 -14.21
N THR A 99 6.59 8.50 -15.00
CA THR A 99 5.39 8.29 -15.81
C THR A 99 5.71 7.31 -16.94
N LEU A 100 4.98 6.19 -16.98
CA LEU A 100 5.10 5.14 -17.98
C LEU A 100 3.94 5.27 -18.99
N ARG A 101 4.18 4.85 -20.23
CA ARG A 101 3.16 4.85 -21.31
C ARG A 101 2.81 3.45 -21.80
N SER A 102 3.60 2.43 -21.42
CA SER A 102 3.35 1.03 -21.76
C SER A 102 2.74 0.28 -20.59
N LEU A 103 1.70 -0.50 -20.86
CA LEU A 103 1.12 -1.43 -19.88
C LEU A 103 2.14 -2.50 -19.47
N GLU A 104 2.89 -3.05 -20.41
CA GLU A 104 3.90 -4.08 -20.16
C GLU A 104 4.99 -3.57 -19.20
N GLU A 105 5.51 -2.37 -19.47
CA GLU A 105 6.49 -1.71 -18.62
C GLU A 105 5.90 -1.46 -17.21
N THR A 106 4.64 -1.01 -17.15
CA THR A 106 3.94 -0.78 -15.88
C THR A 106 3.82 -2.05 -15.05
N LEU A 107 3.47 -3.18 -15.67
CA LEU A 107 3.38 -4.47 -14.99
C LEU A 107 4.75 -4.98 -14.53
N HIS A 108 5.78 -4.82 -15.35
CA HIS A 108 7.14 -5.13 -14.95
C HIS A 108 7.56 -4.32 -13.71
N TRP A 109 7.32 -3.01 -13.71
CA TRP A 109 7.63 -2.13 -12.59
C TRP A 109 6.80 -2.43 -11.34
N ARG A 110 5.52 -2.82 -11.49
CA ARG A 110 4.70 -3.25 -10.35
C ARG A 110 5.26 -4.50 -9.70
N ARG A 111 5.63 -5.52 -10.49
CA ARG A 111 6.26 -6.74 -9.96
C ARG A 111 7.54 -6.43 -9.19
N ARG A 112 8.42 -5.59 -9.75
CA ARG A 112 9.62 -5.12 -9.03
C ARG A 112 9.29 -4.37 -7.74
N ALA A 113 8.21 -3.58 -7.72
CA ALA A 113 7.75 -2.90 -6.51
C ALA A 113 7.24 -3.88 -5.44
N ASP A 114 6.49 -4.91 -5.83
CA ASP A 114 6.05 -5.97 -4.91
C ASP A 114 7.24 -6.73 -4.32
N GLU A 115 8.23 -7.09 -5.14
CA GLU A 115 9.48 -7.73 -4.71
C GLU A 115 10.29 -6.85 -3.75
N ALA A 116 10.41 -5.56 -4.06
CA ALA A 116 11.09 -4.59 -3.23
C ALA A 116 10.40 -4.40 -1.87
N GLU A 117 9.07 -4.31 -1.84
CA GLU A 117 8.28 -4.22 -0.61
C GLU A 117 8.44 -5.47 0.26
N ALA A 118 8.48 -6.66 -0.35
CA ALA A 118 8.72 -7.93 0.34
C ALA A 118 10.15 -8.04 0.90
N ALA A 119 11.15 -7.54 0.17
CA ALA A 119 12.55 -7.48 0.62
C ALA A 119 12.79 -6.42 1.71
N GLY A 120 11.84 -5.52 1.94
CA GLY A 120 11.91 -4.48 2.95
C GLY A 120 12.73 -3.26 2.50
N TRP A 121 13.30 -2.53 3.47
CA TRP A 121 13.96 -1.25 3.17
C TRP A 121 15.09 -1.34 2.13
N PRO A 122 15.98 -2.34 2.15
CA PRO A 122 17.05 -2.43 1.15
C PRO A 122 16.52 -2.50 -0.28
N GLY A 123 15.51 -3.34 -0.54
CA GLY A 123 14.90 -3.46 -1.86
C GLY A 123 14.13 -2.19 -2.26
N VAL A 124 13.37 -1.60 -1.33
CA VAL A 124 12.68 -0.32 -1.55
C VAL A 124 13.67 0.79 -1.91
N ARG A 125 14.81 0.87 -1.21
CA ARG A 125 15.84 1.89 -1.43
C ARG A 125 16.52 1.71 -2.79
N GLU A 126 16.87 0.49 -3.14
CA GLU A 126 17.47 0.15 -4.44
C GLU A 126 16.54 0.54 -5.59
N LEU A 127 15.29 0.08 -5.56
CA LEU A 127 14.31 0.40 -6.59
C LEU A 127 14.03 1.91 -6.66
N TRP A 128 13.97 2.60 -5.53
CA TRP A 128 13.80 4.05 -5.51
C TRP A 128 14.98 4.78 -6.17
N ASN A 129 16.22 4.29 -6.00
CA ASN A 129 17.38 4.86 -6.66
C ASN A 129 17.31 4.68 -8.18
N ASP A 130 16.92 3.49 -8.65
CA ASP A 130 16.68 3.24 -10.09
C ASP A 130 15.68 4.25 -10.66
N TRP A 131 14.57 4.49 -9.96
CA TRP A 131 13.53 5.42 -10.38
C TRP A 131 14.04 6.85 -10.48
N GLN A 132 14.91 7.26 -9.57
CA GLN A 132 15.53 8.59 -9.58
C GLN A 132 16.52 8.76 -10.75
N CYS A 133 17.25 7.71 -11.11
CA CYS A 133 18.20 7.72 -12.23
C CYS A 133 17.49 7.88 -13.57
N LEU A 134 16.33 7.23 -13.75
CA LEU A 134 15.54 7.26 -14.99
C LEU A 134 14.76 8.57 -15.20
N CYS A 135 14.51 9.33 -14.13
CA CYS A 135 13.88 10.65 -14.19
C CYS A 135 14.84 11.77 -14.69
N ARG A 136 15.26 11.77 -15.96
CA ARG A 136 15.85 12.95 -16.64
C ARG A 136 15.28 13.10 -18.05
N PRO A 137 14.59 14.22 -18.37
CA PRO A 137 15.31 15.48 -18.61
C PRO A 137 14.67 16.77 -18.00
N LYS A 138 15.49 17.82 -18.02
CA LYS A 138 15.44 19.21 -17.50
C LYS A 138 14.12 19.96 -17.19
N GLN A 139 12.92 19.48 -17.53
CA GLN A 139 11.67 20.25 -17.34
C GLN A 139 10.98 20.08 -15.98
N LEU A 140 11.38 19.10 -15.15
CA LEU A 140 10.83 18.89 -13.79
C LEU A 140 11.64 19.61 -12.69
N GLN A 141 12.44 20.61 -13.04
CA GLN A 141 13.31 21.32 -12.08
C GLN A 141 12.54 22.10 -11.00
N HIS A 142 11.27 22.47 -11.22
CA HIS A 142 10.49 23.25 -10.25
C HIS A 142 10.08 22.49 -8.97
N ARG A 143 10.23 21.16 -8.92
CA ARG A 143 9.92 20.34 -7.73
C ARG A 143 11.01 19.30 -7.42
N ARG A 144 12.25 19.53 -7.81
CA ARG A 144 13.35 18.66 -7.36
C ARG A 144 13.59 18.90 -5.87
N ARG A 145 13.40 17.85 -5.08
CA ARG A 145 14.08 17.71 -3.79
C ARG A 145 15.57 17.89 -4.06
N SER A 146 16.24 18.72 -3.27
CA SER A 146 17.70 18.86 -3.40
C SER A 146 18.34 17.48 -3.19
N ALA A 147 19.51 17.23 -3.78
CA ALA A 147 20.26 15.99 -3.53
C ALA A 147 20.44 15.74 -2.01
N SER A 148 20.62 16.81 -1.24
CA SER A 148 20.69 16.78 0.22
C SER A 148 19.37 16.39 0.91
N GLU A 149 18.21 16.70 0.35
CA GLU A 149 16.93 16.23 0.88
C GLU A 149 16.74 14.73 0.60
N LEU A 150 17.13 14.24 -0.58
CA LEU A 150 17.08 12.81 -0.90
C LEU A 150 18.00 12.00 0.01
N GLN A 151 19.23 12.45 0.23
CA GLN A 151 20.17 11.83 1.17
C GLN A 151 19.63 11.79 2.60
N ARG A 152 19.02 12.90 3.08
CA ARG A 152 18.40 12.94 4.41
C ARG A 152 17.31 11.89 4.57
N LEU A 153 16.52 11.64 3.51
CA LEU A 153 15.46 10.64 3.55
C LEU A 153 15.98 9.23 3.50
N GLN A 154 16.99 8.96 2.66
CA GLN A 154 17.66 7.67 2.65
C GLN A 154 18.25 7.36 4.02
N HIS A 155 18.97 8.32 4.61
CA HIS A 155 19.54 8.20 5.95
C HIS A 155 18.46 7.98 7.02
N ALA A 156 17.33 8.70 6.96
CA ALA A 156 16.22 8.48 7.89
C ALA A 156 15.63 7.06 7.77
N GLY A 157 15.48 6.55 6.54
CA GLY A 157 15.05 5.18 6.29
C GLY A 157 16.05 4.14 6.81
N ASP A 158 17.35 4.38 6.62
CA ASP A 158 18.42 3.51 7.12
C ASP A 158 18.39 3.44 8.67
N LEU A 159 18.27 4.58 9.36
CA LEU A 159 18.14 4.64 10.81
C LEU A 159 16.90 3.89 11.32
N GLU A 160 15.76 4.05 10.66
CA GLU A 160 14.53 3.36 11.04
C GLU A 160 14.64 1.85 10.82
N ASN A 161 15.31 1.42 9.74
CA ASN A 161 15.60 0.01 9.50
C ASN A 161 16.50 -0.56 10.60
N GLN A 162 17.59 0.13 10.95
CA GLN A 162 18.49 -0.26 12.04
C GLN A 162 17.76 -0.39 13.38
N ARG A 163 16.89 0.57 13.72
CA ARG A 163 16.06 0.51 14.95
C ARG A 163 15.16 -0.72 14.97
N ARG A 164 14.59 -1.11 13.83
CA ARG A 164 13.72 -2.29 13.71
C ARG A 164 14.52 -3.57 13.83
N GLU A 165 15.68 -3.65 13.17
CA GLU A 165 16.59 -4.79 13.28
C GLU A 165 17.08 -4.98 14.72
N ALA A 166 17.44 -3.90 15.41
CA ALA A 166 17.85 -3.94 16.81
C ALA A 166 16.74 -4.45 17.76
N ARG A 167 15.46 -4.23 17.42
CA ARG A 167 14.31 -4.71 18.20
C ARG A 167 13.92 -6.16 17.88
N ARG A 168 14.38 -6.71 16.76
CA ARG A 168 14.06 -8.07 16.30
C ARG A 168 14.41 -9.17 17.30
N PRO A 169 15.62 -9.22 17.90
CA PRO A 169 15.95 -10.27 18.87
C PRO A 169 15.07 -10.21 20.12
N SER A 170 14.74 -9.00 20.61
CA SER A 170 13.84 -8.83 21.76
C SER A 170 12.43 -9.34 21.48
N LEU A 171 11.91 -9.09 20.27
CA LEU A 171 10.60 -9.60 19.84
C LEU A 171 10.60 -11.13 19.68
N GLN A 172 11.65 -11.70 19.11
CA GLN A 172 11.78 -13.15 18.98
C GLN A 172 11.87 -13.84 20.35
N SER A 173 12.63 -13.27 21.28
CA SER A 173 12.71 -13.78 22.65
C SER A 173 11.35 -13.70 23.37
N ALA A 174 10.64 -12.58 23.24
CA ALA A 174 9.30 -12.43 23.81
C ALA A 174 8.29 -13.43 23.21
N GLN A 175 8.35 -13.69 21.90
CA GLN A 175 7.53 -14.70 21.24
C GLN A 175 7.82 -16.12 21.76
N GLN A 176 9.10 -16.48 21.84
CA GLN A 176 9.52 -17.78 22.39
C GLN A 176 9.07 -17.95 23.85
N GLN A 177 9.18 -16.90 24.67
CA GLN A 177 8.69 -16.93 26.05
C GLN A 177 7.16 -17.10 26.12
N ALA A 178 6.41 -16.38 25.28
CA ALA A 178 4.96 -16.52 25.19
C ALA A 178 4.54 -17.94 24.77
N GLU A 179 5.24 -18.51 23.78
CA GLU A 179 5.00 -19.87 23.29
C GLU A 179 5.34 -20.94 24.35
N GLN A 180 6.43 -20.74 25.10
CA GLN A 180 6.78 -21.60 26.25
C GLN A 180 5.72 -21.53 27.36
N LEU A 181 5.21 -20.34 27.66
CA LEU A 181 4.14 -20.16 28.65
C LEU A 181 2.83 -20.82 28.21
N LEU A 182 2.45 -20.67 26.93
CA LEU A 182 1.28 -21.33 26.35
C LEU A 182 1.43 -22.86 26.37
N SER A 183 2.59 -23.37 25.95
CA SER A 183 2.89 -24.82 25.99
C SER A 183 2.82 -25.37 27.41
N ARG A 184 3.35 -24.64 28.40
CA ARG A 184 3.30 -25.00 29.81
C ARG A 184 1.88 -24.95 30.39
N ALA A 185 1.06 -24.01 29.95
CA ALA A 185 -0.34 -23.92 30.35
C ALA A 185 -1.17 -25.11 29.81
N MET A 186 -0.91 -25.51 28.56
CA MET A 186 -1.57 -26.64 27.90
C MET A 186 -1.11 -28.00 28.44
N ALA A 187 0.14 -28.12 28.89
CA ALA A 187 0.71 -29.34 29.46
C ALA A 187 0.30 -29.61 30.93
N ARG A 188 -0.46 -28.71 31.59
CA ARG A 188 -0.92 -28.95 32.96
C ARG A 188 -1.97 -30.08 32.99
N PRO A 189 -1.71 -31.22 33.63
CA PRO A 189 -2.73 -32.26 33.79
C PRO A 189 -3.88 -31.71 34.64
N ARG A 190 -5.10 -31.79 34.11
CA ARG A 190 -6.35 -31.49 34.83
C ARG A 190 -6.60 -32.54 35.93
N SER A 191 -5.72 -32.71 36.90
CA SER A 191 -5.90 -33.75 37.91
C SER A 191 -5.08 -33.55 39.18
N ARG A 192 -5.60 -32.75 40.12
CA ARG A 192 -5.30 -32.98 41.55
C ARG A 192 -6.53 -32.94 42.47
N LYS A 193 -7.63 -32.27 42.09
CA LYS A 193 -8.84 -32.24 42.94
C LYS A 193 -9.76 -33.47 42.82
N ARG A 194 -9.66 -34.30 41.77
CA ARG A 194 -10.48 -35.53 41.64
C ARG A 194 -9.93 -36.78 42.35
N GLN A 195 -8.62 -36.87 42.60
CA GLN A 195 -8.05 -38.04 43.29
C GLN A 195 -8.27 -38.04 44.81
N VAL A 196 -8.47 -36.87 45.43
CA VAL A 196 -8.79 -36.80 46.86
C VAL A 196 -10.25 -37.23 47.12
N ILE A 197 -11.17 -36.91 46.21
CA ILE A 197 -12.59 -37.30 46.34
C ILE A 197 -12.78 -38.82 46.18
N LEU A 198 -12.05 -39.46 45.26
CA LEU A 198 -12.12 -40.92 45.06
C LEU A 198 -11.54 -41.73 46.24
N ARG A 199 -10.60 -41.17 47.02
CA ARG A 199 -10.07 -41.82 48.24
C ARG A 199 -10.94 -41.59 49.48
N ALA A 200 -11.75 -40.53 49.50
CA ALA A 200 -12.68 -40.27 50.60
C ALA A 200 -13.95 -41.15 50.55
N VAL A 201 -14.44 -41.48 49.34
CA VAL A 201 -15.64 -42.33 49.18
C VAL A 201 -15.37 -43.79 49.54
N LYS A 202 -14.14 -44.30 49.34
CA LYS A 202 -13.77 -45.69 49.65
C LYS A 202 -13.58 -45.98 51.15
N ARG A 203 -13.64 -44.97 52.02
CA ARG A 203 -13.52 -45.11 53.50
C ARG A 203 -14.86 -45.03 54.24
N ARG A 204 -15.99 -44.93 53.54
CA ARG A 204 -17.34 -44.86 54.14
C ARG A 204 -18.19 -46.13 53.94
N THR A 205 -17.63 -47.18 53.36
CA THR A 205 -18.35 -48.44 53.03
C THR A 205 -17.80 -49.66 53.76
N HIS A 206 -17.26 -49.48 54.97
CA HIS A 206 -17.01 -50.57 55.91
C HIS A 206 -17.67 -50.23 57.24
#